data_AF-A0A956XS22-F1
#
_entry.id   AF-A0A956XS22-F1
#
_cell.length_a   1.000
_cell.length_b   1.000
_cell.length_c   1.000
_cell.angle_alpha   90.00
_cell.angle_beta   90.00
_cell.angle_gamma   90.00
#
_symmetry.space_group_name_H-M   'P 1'
#
loop_
_entity.id
_entity.type
_entity.pdbx_description
1 polymer ?
#
loop_
_entity_poly.entity_id
_entity_poly.type
_entity_poly.pdbx_seq_one_letter_code
_entity_poly.pdbx_strand_id
1 'polypeptide(L)'
;FYLALLQEQSLLDDAMMSELLNFVDDGEGAAYSLGLNLGESDIGPVWGHTGSVLGFMSAGSYLPEEDVTIIVLSATEDIDPEEVAEAILEAVLD
;
A
#
# COMPACT_ATOMS: atom_id res chain seq x y z
N PHE A 1 9.12 -5.12 -6.58
CA PHE A 1 7.75 -5.40 -7.04
C PHE A 1 6.94 -4.12 -7.09
N TYR A 2 6.68 -3.45 -5.96
CA TYR A 2 5.95 -2.18 -5.89
C TYR A 2 6.49 -1.11 -6.84
N LEU A 3 7.82 -0.92 -6.89
CA LEU A 3 8.46 -0.02 -7.87
C LEU A 3 8.01 -0.32 -9.31
N ALA A 4 8.15 -1.57 -9.75
CA ALA A 4 7.79 -1.95 -11.12
C ALA A 4 6.27 -1.96 -11.38
N LEU A 5 5.45 -2.31 -10.38
CA LEU A 5 3.99 -2.43 -10.54
C LEU A 5 3.28 -1.08 -10.47
N LEU A 6 3.59 -0.24 -9.48
CA LEU A 6 2.80 0.94 -9.12
C LEU A 6 3.48 2.24 -9.54
N GLN A 7 4.79 2.35 -9.30
CA GLN A 7 5.57 3.54 -9.60
C GLN A 7 5.94 3.62 -11.09
N GLU A 8 6.59 2.60 -11.62
CA GLU A 8 6.99 2.53 -13.03
C GLU A 8 5.89 1.99 -13.94
N GLN A 9 4.91 1.27 -13.37
CA GLN A 9 3.80 0.62 -14.09
C GLN A 9 4.26 -0.20 -15.30
N SER A 10 5.38 -0.92 -15.14
CA SER A 10 6.07 -1.63 -16.21
C SER A 10 5.72 -3.13 -16.26
N LEU A 11 5.01 -3.64 -15.26
CA LEU A 11 4.66 -5.07 -15.17
C LEU A 11 3.39 -5.47 -15.92
N LEU A 12 2.47 -4.53 -16.12
CA LEU A 12 1.16 -4.76 -16.72
C LEU A 12 0.97 -3.80 -17.91
N ASP A 13 0.10 -4.16 -18.86
CA ASP A 13 -0.32 -3.22 -19.89
C ASP A 13 -1.34 -2.19 -19.35
N ASP A 14 -1.61 -1.14 -20.12
CA ASP A 14 -2.50 -0.04 -19.70
C ASP A 14 -3.91 -0.52 -19.30
N ALA A 15 -4.44 -1.53 -19.99
CA ALA A 15 -5.77 -2.06 -19.69
C ALA A 15 -5.75 -2.81 -18.36
N MET A 16 -4.73 -3.63 -18.14
CA MET A 16 -4.52 -4.35 -16.89
C MET A 16 -4.22 -3.42 -15.71
N MET A 17 -3.45 -2.34 -15.92
CA MET A 17 -3.23 -1.31 -14.90
C MET A 17 -4.52 -0.57 -14.56
N SER A 18 -5.33 -0.23 -15.56
CA SER A 18 -6.63 0.40 -15.34
C SER A 18 -7.56 -0.48 -14.52
N GLU A 19 -7.58 -1.80 -14.75
CA GLU A 19 -8.37 -2.73 -13.94
C GLU A 19 -7.78 -2.93 -12.53
N LEU A 20 -6.46 -2.97 -12.39
CA LEU A 20 -5.79 -3.07 -11.09
C LEU A 20 -6.06 -1.85 -10.20
N LEU A 21 -6.14 -0.65 -10.77
CA LEU A 21 -6.40 0.60 -10.04
C LEU A 21 -7.89 0.98 -10.00
N ASN A 22 -8.78 0.12 -10.48
CA ASN A 22 -10.22 0.30 -10.37
C ASN A 22 -10.70 -0.10 -8.97
N PHE A 23 -10.46 0.76 -7.99
CA PHE A 23 -10.89 0.56 -6.61
C PHE A 23 -12.41 0.65 -6.49
N VAL A 24 -12.99 -0.27 -5.73
CA VAL A 24 -14.41 -0.32 -5.42
C VAL A 24 -14.57 -0.23 -3.91
N ASP A 25 -15.50 0.62 -3.47
CA ASP A 25 -15.90 0.75 -2.07
C ASP A 25 -16.25 -0.64 -1.50
N ASP A 26 -15.63 -1.00 -0.37
CA ASP A 26 -15.82 -2.28 0.29
C ASP A 26 -17.01 -2.31 1.26
N GLY A 27 -17.66 -1.16 1.48
CA GLY A 27 -18.78 -0.97 2.40
C GLY A 27 -18.39 -0.73 3.86
N GLU A 28 -17.09 -0.75 4.17
CA GLU A 28 -16.53 -0.57 5.52
C GLU A 28 -15.69 0.72 5.64
N GLY A 29 -15.83 1.61 4.66
CA GLY A 29 -15.12 2.90 4.63
C GLY A 29 -13.73 2.82 4.01
N ALA A 30 -13.40 1.72 3.35
CA ALA A 30 -12.20 1.57 2.53
C ALA A 30 -12.59 1.22 1.08
N ALA A 31 -11.60 1.10 0.20
CA ALA A 31 -11.83 0.57 -1.13
C ALA A 31 -10.78 -0.50 -1.47
N TYR A 32 -11.19 -1.47 -2.27
CA TYR A 32 -10.36 -2.61 -2.65
C TYR A 32 -10.45 -2.85 -4.16
N SER A 33 -9.38 -3.34 -4.74
CA SER A 33 -9.30 -3.70 -6.17
C SER A 33 -8.78 -5.12 -6.38
N LEU A 34 -8.05 -5.39 -7.46
CA LEU A 34 -7.45 -6.68 -7.75
C LEU A 34 -6.18 -6.91 -6.90
N GLY A 35 -6.33 -7.02 -5.59
CA GLY A 35 -5.24 -7.30 -4.66
C GLY A 35 -4.56 -6.06 -4.08
N LEU A 36 -5.21 -4.90 -4.13
CA LEU A 36 -4.76 -3.67 -3.49
C LEU A 36 -5.85 -3.08 -2.60
N ASN A 37 -5.46 -2.64 -1.42
CA ASN A 37 -6.18 -1.70 -0.57
C ASN A 37 -5.93 -0.27 -1.08
N LEU A 38 -6.97 0.55 -1.05
CA LEU A 38 -6.89 2.01 -1.06
C LEU A 38 -7.15 2.50 0.36
N GLY A 39 -6.14 3.08 0.97
CA GLY A 39 -6.23 3.83 2.23
C GLY A 39 -6.05 5.32 2.00
N GLU A 40 -6.24 6.10 3.06
CA GLU A 40 -5.98 7.53 3.10
C GLU A 40 -4.93 7.82 4.17
N SER A 41 -4.00 8.73 3.85
CA SER A 41 -3.05 9.33 4.80
C SER A 41 -3.24 10.85 4.81
N ASP A 42 -2.63 11.55 5.76
CA ASP A 42 -2.72 13.01 5.86
C ASP A 42 -2.22 13.76 4.62
N ILE A 43 -1.41 13.10 3.79
CA ILE A 43 -0.83 13.69 2.57
C ILE A 43 -1.41 13.08 1.27
N GLY A 44 -2.44 12.23 1.38
CA GLY A 44 -3.17 11.72 0.22
C GLY A 44 -3.35 10.19 0.19
N PRO A 45 -3.82 9.66 -0.94
CA PRO A 45 -4.19 8.26 -1.07
C PRO A 45 -2.98 7.34 -0.99
N VAL A 46 -3.19 6.15 -0.40
CA VAL A 46 -2.16 5.12 -0.27
C VAL A 46 -2.65 3.85 -0.94
N TRP A 47 -1.85 3.32 -1.88
CA TRP A 47 -2.12 2.04 -2.54
C TRP A 47 -1.22 0.98 -1.95
N GLY A 48 -1.79 -0.15 -1.54
CA GLY A 48 -0.97 -1.13 -0.87
C GLY A 48 -1.64 -2.44 -0.56
N HIS A 49 -0.99 -3.25 0.24
CA HIS A 49 -1.58 -4.46 0.78
C HIS A 49 -0.83 -4.87 2.05
N THR A 50 -1.58 -5.36 3.03
CA THR A 50 -1.01 -5.96 4.24
C THR A 50 -0.85 -7.47 4.09
N GLY A 51 0.04 -8.07 4.86
CA GLY A 51 0.24 -9.52 4.83
C GLY A 51 0.46 -10.04 6.22
N SER A 52 -0.21 -11.15 6.54
CA SER A 52 -0.06 -11.85 7.81
C SER A 52 0.05 -13.35 7.56
N VAL A 53 1.09 -13.95 8.13
CA VAL A 53 1.24 -15.40 8.31
C VAL A 53 1.80 -15.64 9.71
N LEU A 54 1.69 -16.87 10.23
CA LEU A 54 2.10 -17.16 11.60
C LEU A 54 3.54 -16.67 11.90
N GLY A 55 3.64 -15.70 12.82
CA GLY A 55 4.91 -15.11 13.26
C GLY A 55 5.48 -14.01 12.34
N PHE A 56 4.76 -13.60 11.29
CA PHE A 56 5.20 -12.54 10.39
C PHE A 56 4.06 -11.62 9.98
N MET A 57 4.33 -10.32 10.07
CA MET A 57 3.42 -9.26 9.64
C MET A 57 4.14 -8.39 8.59
N SER A 58 3.39 -7.84 7.65
CA SER A 58 3.93 -6.95 6.62
C SER A 58 2.92 -5.90 6.17
N ALA A 59 3.42 -4.75 5.75
CA ALA A 59 2.68 -3.74 5.00
C ALA A 59 3.55 -3.27 3.84
N GLY A 60 2.95 -3.19 2.65
CA GLY A 60 3.53 -2.50 1.51
C GLY A 60 2.61 -1.38 1.07
N SER A 61 3.16 -0.18 0.98
CA SER A 61 2.42 1.06 0.70
C SER A 61 3.13 1.85 -0.39
N TYR A 62 2.36 2.41 -1.31
CA TYR A 62 2.83 3.33 -2.33
C TYR A 62 1.95 4.58 -2.34
N LEU A 63 2.59 5.74 -2.27
CA LEU A 63 1.96 7.05 -2.32
C LEU A 63 2.18 7.62 -3.72
N PRO A 64 1.16 7.65 -4.58
CA PRO A 64 1.30 8.04 -5.98
C PRO A 64 1.61 9.53 -6.16
N GLU A 65 1.20 10.39 -5.23
CA GLU A 65 1.43 11.83 -5.31
C GLU A 65 2.88 12.21 -4.96
N GLU A 66 3.48 11.47 -4.01
CA GLU A 66 4.84 11.69 -3.53
C GLU A 66 5.88 10.81 -4.23
N ASP A 67 5.43 9.83 -5.01
CA ASP A 67 6.26 8.80 -5.65
C ASP A 67 7.13 8.01 -4.64
N VAL A 68 6.55 7.72 -3.47
CA VAL A 68 7.22 7.05 -2.34
C VAL A 68 6.65 5.65 -2.14
N THR A 69 7.53 4.67 -1.97
CA THR A 69 7.17 3.31 -1.55
C THR A 69 7.72 3.04 -0.15
N ILE A 70 6.87 2.57 0.76
CA ILE A 70 7.23 2.13 2.11
C ILE A 70 6.95 0.62 2.23
N ILE A 71 7.94 -0.15 2.68
CA ILE A 71 7.79 -1.59 2.94
C ILE A 71 8.20 -1.85 4.39
N VAL A 72 7.29 -2.41 5.17
CA VAL A 72 7.55 -2.84 6.54
C VAL A 72 7.39 -4.34 6.63
N LEU A 73 8.39 -5.00 7.21
CA LEU A 73 8.40 -6.45 7.47
C LEU A 73 8.71 -6.67 8.95
N SER A 74 7.85 -7.42 9.64
CA SER A 74 8.00 -7.78 11.03
C SER A 74 8.09 -9.30 11.18
N ALA A 75 9.04 -9.76 12.00
CA ALA A 75 9.16 -11.16 12.43
C ALA A 75 8.49 -11.40 13.79
N THR A 76 7.50 -10.58 14.12
CA THR A 76 6.61 -10.73 15.27
C THR A 76 5.22 -10.22 14.90
N GLU A 77 4.20 -10.73 15.59
CA GLU A 77 2.81 -10.29 15.52
C GLU A 77 2.51 -9.15 16.52
N ASP A 78 3.48 -8.80 17.38
CA ASP A 78 3.32 -7.76 18.42
C ASP A 78 3.42 -6.33 17.87
N ILE A 79 3.70 -6.16 16.58
CA ILE A 79 3.87 -4.86 15.91
C ILE A 79 2.91 -4.81 14.74
N ASP A 80 2.15 -3.72 14.64
CA ASP A 80 1.38 -3.41 13.45
C ASP A 80 2.28 -2.73 12.40
N PRO A 81 2.51 -3.36 11.24
CA PRO A 81 3.32 -2.76 10.17
C PRO A 81 2.70 -1.51 9.56
N GLU A 82 1.37 -1.33 9.62
CA GLU A 82 0.69 -0.14 9.10
C GLU A 82 1.00 1.08 9.98
N GLU A 83 0.91 0.94 11.31
CA GLU A 83 1.31 2.01 12.25
C GLU A 83 2.78 2.41 12.07
N VAL A 84 3.67 1.44 11.79
CA VAL A 84 5.08 1.73 11.49
C VAL A 84 5.24 2.45 10.16
N ALA A 85 4.47 2.09 9.13
CA ALA A 85 4.52 2.75 7.83
C ALA A 85 4.04 4.21 7.93
N GLU A 86 2.98 4.47 8.69
CA GLU A 86 2.47 5.81 8.98
C GLU A 86 3.52 6.66 9.73
N ALA A 87 4.14 6.12 10.77
CA ALA A 87 5.20 6.82 11.50
C ALA A 87 6.44 7.12 10.63
N ILE A 88 6.77 6.24 9.68
CA ILE A 88 7.82 6.51 8.69
C ILE A 88 7.41 7.65 7.76
N LEU A 89 6.14 7.67 7.33
CA LEU A 89 5.63 8.70 6.45
C LEU A 89 5.71 10.08 7.09
N GLU A 90 5.21 10.20 8.32
CA GLU A 90 5.33 11.43 9.14
C GLU A 90 6.78 11.88 9.25
N ALA A 91 7.71 10.95 9.57
CA ALA A 91 9.11 11.30 9.80
C ALA A 91 9.90 11.69 8.52
N VAL A 92 9.42 11.32 7.34
CA VAL A 92 10.13 11.53 6.07
C VAL A 92 9.56 12.69 5.26
N LEU A 93 8.28 13.03 5.47
CA LEU A 93 7.56 14.03 4.67
C LEU A 93 7.13 15.28 5.46
N ASP A 94 7.42 15.37 6.76
CA ASP A 94 7.52 16.63 7.53
C ASP A 94 8.85 17.38 7.28
#